data_AF-A0A932BH94-F1
#
_entry.id   AF-A0A932BH94-F1
#
_cell.length_a   1.000
_cell.length_b   1.000
_cell.length_c   1.000
_cell.angle_alpha   90.00
_cell.angle_beta   90.00
_cell.angle_gamma   90.00
#
_symmetry.space_group_name_H-M   'P 1'
#
loop_
_entity.id
_entity.type
_entity.pdbx_description
1 polymer ?
#
loop_
_entity_poly.entity_id
_entity_poly.type
_entity_poly.pdbx_seq_one_letter_code
_entity_poly.pdbx_strand_id
1 'polypeptide(L)'
;MNDSVAQLRSRWTPELTDAAIRFLQGNPTEIEIPTMELDGETYLDLRGIRIEQTQLDGMLIRNVNLRWSTNRDVGLKDAKFVNCNLSQAGFSECYFRRTVFQNCDIVNAKFDSSDFSNARIDASRIDFATFRNCEITLRNIRFRQDTNPQVLARVCRNLKLNAMSMGHFDDASDLAYMEKSYERHVLFNQAFAQKTDRVGKRLKAIAFWLDAVILNWLWGYGERPWRLMLAMVATIVAFGTVQFWLDAIPDKSWWAHVYFSGITFLTVGYGDLVPIEAIPRLVAVVEGMVGIMFIGLLIASATKKIMYR
;
A
#
# COMPACT_ATOMS: atom_id res chain seq x y z
N MET A 1 -12.76 -6.07 34.51
CA MET A 1 -13.10 -4.65 34.72
C MET A 1 -13.17 -3.97 33.36
N ASN A 2 -14.35 -3.49 32.96
CA ASN A 2 -14.48 -2.63 31.79
C ASN A 2 -14.14 -1.20 32.22
N ASP A 3 -12.85 -0.93 32.43
CA ASP A 3 -12.42 0.46 32.64
C ASP A 3 -12.70 1.21 31.34
N SER A 4 -13.57 2.20 31.42
CA SER A 4 -13.81 3.09 30.29
C SER A 4 -12.53 3.86 29.97
N VAL A 5 -12.33 4.23 28.70
CA VAL A 5 -11.17 5.03 28.29
C VAL A 5 -11.06 6.34 29.10
N ALA A 6 -12.21 6.91 29.50
CA ALA A 6 -12.27 8.08 30.36
C ALA A 6 -11.67 7.84 31.75
N GLN A 7 -12.01 6.71 32.39
CA GLN A 7 -11.46 6.33 33.70
C GLN A 7 -9.95 6.09 33.64
N LEU A 8 -9.47 5.42 32.58
CA LEU A 8 -8.04 5.18 32.40
C LEU A 8 -7.27 6.48 32.22
N ARG A 9 -7.82 7.45 31.49
CA ARG A 9 -7.23 8.78 31.34
C ARG A 9 -7.25 9.59 32.62
N SER A 10 -8.34 9.53 33.39
CA SER A 10 -8.44 10.28 34.66
C SER A 10 -7.50 9.76 35.75
N ARG A 11 -6.97 8.54 35.61
CA ARG A 11 -5.94 7.99 36.51
C ARG A 11 -4.62 8.77 36.43
N TRP A 12 -4.32 9.40 35.30
CA TRP A 12 -3.03 10.06 35.06
C TRP A 12 -3.05 11.50 35.53
N THR A 13 -2.58 11.72 36.76
CA THR A 13 -2.22 13.06 37.24
C THR A 13 -0.87 13.51 36.65
N PRO A 14 -0.55 14.81 36.64
CA PRO A 14 0.77 15.29 36.22
C PRO A 14 1.92 14.62 36.98
N GLU A 15 1.76 14.41 38.29
CA GLU A 15 2.79 13.79 39.15
C GLU A 15 3.00 12.32 38.81
N LEU A 16 1.91 11.56 38.62
CA LEU A 16 2.00 10.15 38.23
C LEU A 16 2.57 10.00 36.80
N THR A 17 2.26 10.94 35.92
CA THR A 17 2.80 10.99 34.55
C THR A 17 4.30 11.26 34.56
N ASP A 18 4.77 12.26 35.33
CA ASP A 18 6.20 12.55 35.48
C ASP A 18 6.95 11.36 36.09
N ALA A 19 6.37 10.72 37.11
CA ALA A 19 6.93 9.49 37.66
C ALA A 19 7.03 8.37 36.62
N ALA A 20 5.97 8.12 35.84
CA ALA A 20 6.04 7.11 34.78
C ALA A 20 7.09 7.43 33.71
N ILE A 21 7.24 8.70 33.33
CA ILE A 21 8.27 9.15 32.38
C ILE A 21 9.68 8.92 32.97
N ARG A 22 9.92 9.32 34.22
CA ARG A 22 11.19 9.10 34.92
C ARG A 22 11.52 7.61 35.02
N PHE A 23 10.52 6.80 35.36
CA PHE A 23 10.66 5.36 35.42
C PHE A 23 11.08 4.78 34.06
N LEU A 24 10.44 5.21 32.97
CA LEU A 24 10.86 4.82 31.63
C LEU A 24 12.31 5.22 31.34
N GLN A 25 12.73 6.41 31.77
CA GLN A 25 14.10 6.92 31.61
C GLN A 25 15.14 6.19 32.50
N GLY A 26 14.71 5.21 33.30
CA GLY A 26 15.56 4.46 34.22
C GLY A 26 15.88 5.19 35.53
N ASN A 27 15.17 6.29 35.81
CA ASN A 27 15.33 7.03 37.05
C ASN A 27 14.45 6.42 38.15
N PRO A 28 14.93 6.33 39.40
CA PRO A 28 14.15 5.80 40.51
C PRO A 28 12.95 6.69 40.83
N THR A 29 11.83 6.07 41.18
CA THR A 29 10.58 6.76 41.56
C THR A 29 10.06 6.20 42.87
N GLU A 30 9.63 7.08 43.78
CA GLU A 30 8.95 6.67 45.02
C GLU A 30 7.49 6.27 44.76
N ILE A 31 6.93 6.77 43.65
CA ILE A 31 5.58 6.45 43.20
C ILE A 31 5.61 5.11 42.48
N GLU A 32 4.80 4.17 42.95
CA GLU A 32 4.59 2.87 42.30
C GLU A 32 3.84 3.06 40.99
N ILE A 33 4.42 2.58 39.88
CA ILE A 33 3.82 2.66 38.56
C ILE A 33 3.01 1.38 38.31
N PRO A 34 1.75 1.48 37.85
CA PRO A 34 0.90 0.31 37.65
C PRO A 34 1.50 -0.69 36.65
N THR A 35 1.38 -1.98 36.96
CA THR A 35 1.76 -3.09 36.10
C THR A 35 0.56 -3.99 35.80
N MET A 36 0.70 -4.86 34.81
CA MET A 36 -0.30 -5.88 34.48
C MET A 36 0.35 -7.14 33.93
N GLU A 37 -0.24 -8.29 34.22
CA GLU A 37 0.17 -9.58 33.64
C GLU A 37 -0.62 -9.84 32.36
N LEU A 38 0.06 -10.18 31.26
CA LEU A 38 -0.55 -10.59 30.01
C LEU A 38 0.28 -11.72 29.40
N ASP A 39 -0.38 -12.84 29.10
CA ASP A 39 0.25 -14.03 28.48
C ASP A 39 1.51 -14.53 29.22
N GLY A 40 1.57 -14.35 30.54
CA GLY A 40 2.67 -14.78 31.40
C GLY A 40 3.86 -13.82 31.47
N GLU A 41 3.72 -12.62 30.91
CA GLU A 41 4.72 -11.56 30.95
C GLU A 41 4.17 -10.35 31.72
N THR A 42 5.03 -9.72 32.53
CA THR A 42 4.72 -8.47 33.22
C THR A 42 4.90 -7.28 32.28
N TYR A 43 3.85 -6.47 32.17
CA TYR A 43 3.83 -5.23 31.42
C TYR A 43 3.72 -4.02 32.34
N LEU A 44 4.40 -2.93 31.96
CA LEU A 44 4.12 -1.62 32.53
C LEU A 44 2.78 -1.09 31.97
N ASP A 45 1.80 -0.85 32.84
CA ASP A 45 0.45 -0.46 32.44
C ASP A 45 0.28 1.07 32.34
N LEU A 46 0.71 1.62 31.20
CA LEU A 46 0.58 3.04 30.89
C LEU A 46 -0.70 3.38 30.09
N ARG A 47 -1.76 2.56 30.20
CA ARG A 47 -3.00 2.78 29.45
C ARG A 47 -3.60 4.14 29.74
N GLY A 48 -3.90 4.89 28.68
CA GLY A 48 -4.50 6.22 28.77
C GLY A 48 -3.56 7.35 29.21
N ILE A 49 -2.26 7.10 29.37
CA ILE A 49 -1.29 8.14 29.75
C ILE A 49 -1.28 9.28 28.75
N ARG A 50 -1.05 10.51 29.22
CA ARG A 50 -0.86 11.69 28.40
C ARG A 50 0.58 12.18 28.51
N ILE A 51 1.33 12.13 27.42
CA ILE A 51 2.72 12.59 27.36
C ILE A 51 2.79 13.77 26.41
N GLU A 52 3.26 14.92 26.89
CA GLU A 52 3.38 16.13 26.07
C GLU A 52 4.77 16.74 26.22
N GLN A 53 5.33 17.27 25.13
CA GLN A 53 6.54 18.10 25.12
C GLN A 53 7.73 17.45 25.87
N THR A 54 7.90 16.14 25.69
CA THR A 54 8.86 15.33 26.45
C THR A 54 9.90 14.71 25.51
N GLN A 55 11.16 14.65 25.95
CA GLN A 55 12.25 14.01 25.22
C GLN A 55 12.51 12.60 25.78
N LEU A 56 12.30 11.60 24.93
CA LEU A 56 12.48 10.17 25.19
C LEU A 56 13.42 9.53 24.14
N ASP A 57 14.36 10.32 23.63
CA ASP A 57 15.33 9.92 22.62
C ASP A 57 16.23 8.77 23.13
N GLY A 58 16.53 7.81 22.25
CA GLY A 58 17.40 6.66 22.52
C GLY A 58 16.82 5.63 23.48
N MET A 59 15.60 5.82 23.97
CA MET A 59 15.03 4.98 25.02
C MET A 59 14.65 3.59 24.51
N LEU A 60 14.88 2.59 25.37
CA LEU A 60 14.46 1.22 25.16
C LEU A 60 13.18 0.95 25.94
N ILE A 61 12.04 0.97 25.25
CA ILE A 61 10.71 0.78 25.82
C ILE A 61 10.29 -0.67 25.53
N ARG A 62 10.28 -1.53 26.57
CA ARG A 62 9.94 -2.96 26.44
C ARG A 62 8.75 -3.33 27.30
N ASN A 63 7.88 -4.19 26.78
CA ASN A 63 6.73 -4.74 27.51
C ASN A 63 5.90 -3.61 28.16
N VAL A 64 5.61 -2.54 27.40
CA VAL A 64 4.81 -1.41 27.88
C VAL A 64 3.46 -1.39 27.18
N ASN A 65 2.39 -1.27 27.95
CA ASN A 65 1.05 -1.08 27.45
C ASN A 65 0.69 0.40 27.41
N LEU A 66 0.78 0.99 26.23
CA LEU A 66 0.44 2.38 25.91
C LEU A 66 -0.91 2.50 25.21
N ARG A 67 -1.79 1.50 25.32
CA ARG A 67 -3.10 1.51 24.68
C ARG A 67 -3.90 2.75 25.13
N TRP A 68 -4.53 3.43 24.17
CA TRP A 68 -5.28 4.69 24.38
C TRP A 68 -4.48 5.91 24.87
N SER A 69 -3.15 5.81 24.94
CA SER A 69 -2.29 6.95 25.28
C SER A 69 -2.45 8.09 24.28
N THR A 70 -2.17 9.31 24.73
CA THR A 70 -2.11 10.50 23.89
C THR A 70 -0.75 11.14 24.03
N ASN A 71 -0.04 11.26 22.92
CA ASN A 71 1.32 11.72 22.86
C ASN A 71 1.40 12.91 21.90
N ARG A 72 1.85 14.06 22.38
CA ARG A 72 1.98 15.29 21.58
C ARG A 72 3.38 15.86 21.72
N ASP A 73 4.03 16.17 20.61
CA ASP A 73 5.35 16.82 20.62
C ASP A 73 6.37 16.03 21.46
N VAL A 74 6.44 14.72 21.23
CA VAL A 74 7.34 13.81 21.96
C VAL A 74 8.55 13.46 21.08
N GLY A 75 9.75 13.69 21.59
CA GLY A 75 11.00 13.24 20.98
C GLY A 75 11.22 11.76 21.24
N LEU A 76 11.29 10.95 20.18
CA LEU A 76 11.51 9.50 20.25
C LEU A 76 12.60 9.05 19.27
N LYS A 77 13.52 9.97 18.93
CA LYS A 77 14.59 9.71 17.98
C LYS A 77 15.49 8.61 18.53
N ASP A 78 15.88 7.66 17.69
CA ASP A 78 16.70 6.49 18.08
C ASP A 78 16.06 5.59 19.16
N ALA A 79 14.80 5.81 19.55
CA ALA A 79 14.11 4.97 20.51
C ALA A 79 13.78 3.59 19.94
N LYS A 80 13.57 2.61 20.81
CA LYS A 80 13.19 1.25 20.43
C LYS A 80 12.01 0.77 21.27
N PHE A 81 10.90 0.48 20.60
CA PHE A 81 9.73 -0.17 21.17
C PHE A 81 9.81 -1.68 20.89
N VAL A 82 9.75 -2.50 21.95
CA VAL A 82 9.77 -3.97 21.83
C VAL A 82 8.60 -4.57 22.60
N ASN A 83 7.79 -5.37 21.92
CA ASN A 83 6.61 -6.03 22.51
C ASN A 83 5.64 -5.03 23.16
N CYS A 84 5.57 -3.78 22.67
CA CYS A 84 4.68 -2.77 23.23
C CYS A 84 3.28 -2.84 22.62
N ASN A 85 2.26 -2.55 23.43
CA ASN A 85 0.89 -2.35 22.94
C ASN A 85 0.62 -0.85 22.77
N LEU A 86 0.55 -0.40 21.52
CA LEU A 86 0.25 0.99 21.11
C LEU A 86 -1.16 1.09 20.51
N SER A 87 -2.02 0.08 20.73
CA SER A 87 -3.34 0.04 20.10
C SER A 87 -4.18 1.24 20.50
N GLN A 88 -4.86 1.86 19.53
CA GLN A 88 -5.69 3.04 19.75
C GLN A 88 -4.95 4.23 20.41
N ALA A 89 -3.61 4.24 20.42
CA ALA A 89 -2.82 5.38 20.86
C ALA A 89 -2.86 6.50 19.81
N GLY A 90 -2.78 7.74 20.28
CA GLY A 90 -2.62 8.92 19.44
C GLY A 90 -1.21 9.49 19.56
N PHE A 91 -0.60 9.80 18.43
CA PHE A 91 0.68 10.49 18.32
C PHE A 91 0.51 11.66 17.37
N SER A 92 0.75 12.86 17.87
CA SER A 92 0.67 14.10 17.10
C SER A 92 1.98 14.85 17.23
N GLU A 93 2.55 15.30 16.11
CA GLU A 93 3.77 16.12 16.11
C GLU A 93 4.96 15.40 16.79
N CYS A 94 5.03 14.07 16.70
CA CYS A 94 6.07 13.28 17.37
C CYS A 94 7.24 12.97 16.42
N TYR A 95 8.44 12.81 16.99
CA TYR A 95 9.68 12.61 16.23
C TYR A 95 10.19 11.18 16.37
N PHE A 96 9.89 10.32 15.40
CA PHE A 96 10.28 8.90 15.36
C PHE A 96 11.50 8.64 14.47
N ARG A 97 12.41 9.60 14.33
CA ARG A 97 13.59 9.44 13.45
C ARG A 97 14.43 8.26 13.91
N ARG A 98 14.65 7.29 13.01
CA ARG A 98 15.39 6.04 13.29
C ARG A 98 14.82 5.19 14.44
N THR A 99 13.57 5.43 14.83
CA THR A 99 12.90 4.59 15.84
C THR A 99 12.64 3.20 15.29
N VAL A 100 12.77 2.19 16.13
CA VAL A 100 12.44 0.79 15.78
C VAL A 100 11.23 0.32 16.59
N PHE A 101 10.19 -0.13 15.89
CA PHE A 101 9.05 -0.83 16.46
C PHE A 101 9.18 -2.32 16.13
N GLN A 102 9.39 -3.15 17.15
CA GLN A 102 9.58 -4.58 17.01
C GLN A 102 8.51 -5.34 17.80
N ASN A 103 7.74 -6.19 17.10
CA ASN A 103 6.66 -6.97 17.70
C ASN A 103 5.62 -6.10 18.45
N CYS A 104 5.36 -4.89 17.96
CA CYS A 104 4.39 -3.98 18.59
C CYS A 104 2.97 -4.19 18.04
N ASP A 105 1.98 -3.89 18.86
CA ASP A 105 0.57 -3.83 18.44
C ASP A 105 0.16 -2.38 18.22
N ILE A 106 0.07 -1.94 16.96
CA ILE A 106 -0.20 -0.56 16.53
C ILE A 106 -1.64 -0.47 15.96
N VAL A 107 -2.51 -1.39 16.37
CA VAL A 107 -3.86 -1.54 15.81
C VAL A 107 -4.74 -0.34 16.16
N ASN A 108 -5.37 0.26 15.14
CA ASN A 108 -6.15 1.49 15.26
C ASN A 108 -5.39 2.69 15.86
N ALA A 109 -4.05 2.65 15.91
CA ALA A 109 -3.27 3.81 16.34
C ALA A 109 -3.35 4.94 15.30
N LYS A 110 -3.25 6.18 15.77
CA LYS A 110 -3.33 7.36 14.92
C LYS A 110 -2.03 8.16 15.03
N PHE A 111 -1.40 8.40 13.89
CA PHE A 111 -0.23 9.24 13.75
C PHE A 111 -0.58 10.43 12.87
N ASP A 112 -0.36 11.63 13.39
CA ASP A 112 -0.62 12.89 12.69
C ASP A 112 0.64 13.77 12.75
N SER A 113 1.03 14.33 11.61
CA SER A 113 2.10 15.33 11.51
C SER A 113 3.41 14.87 12.18
N SER A 114 3.74 13.58 12.07
CA SER A 114 4.85 12.93 12.79
C SER A 114 5.94 12.46 11.84
N ASP A 115 7.19 12.49 12.29
CA ASP A 115 8.35 12.21 11.44
C ASP A 115 8.85 10.77 11.64
N PHE A 116 8.74 9.92 10.61
CA PHE A 116 9.22 8.54 10.62
C PHE A 116 10.48 8.34 9.74
N SER A 117 11.23 9.40 9.49
CA SER A 117 12.45 9.34 8.68
C SER A 117 13.39 8.24 9.18
N ASN A 118 13.65 7.25 8.34
CA ASN A 118 14.48 6.07 8.65
C ASN A 118 13.99 5.20 9.82
N ALA A 119 12.74 5.36 10.28
CA ALA A 119 12.13 4.46 11.25
C ALA A 119 11.91 3.05 10.66
N ARG A 120 11.75 2.04 11.52
CA ARG A 120 11.41 0.67 11.08
C ARG A 120 10.26 0.11 11.89
N ILE A 121 9.25 -0.41 11.19
CA ILE A 121 8.14 -1.14 11.77
C ILE A 121 8.28 -2.60 11.34
N ASP A 122 8.85 -3.41 12.23
CA ASP A 122 9.21 -4.80 11.99
C ASP A 122 8.34 -5.75 12.82
N ALA A 123 7.81 -6.79 12.16
CA ALA A 123 6.99 -7.84 12.79
C ALA A 123 5.82 -7.31 13.65
N SER A 124 5.41 -6.06 13.41
CA SER A 124 4.40 -5.36 14.20
C SER A 124 3.05 -5.41 13.49
N ARG A 125 1.98 -5.39 14.27
CA ARG A 125 0.61 -5.45 13.77
C ARG A 125 0.11 -4.02 13.58
N ILE A 126 -0.21 -3.62 12.35
CA ILE A 126 -0.55 -2.23 11.98
C ILE A 126 -1.99 -2.11 11.47
N ASP A 127 -2.83 -3.05 11.85
CA ASP A 127 -4.19 -3.17 11.32
C ASP A 127 -4.99 -1.91 11.64
N PHE A 128 -5.54 -1.27 10.61
CA PHE A 128 -6.31 -0.03 10.73
C PHE A 128 -5.55 1.15 11.36
N ALA A 129 -4.21 1.08 11.45
CA ALA A 129 -3.42 2.24 11.81
C ALA A 129 -3.58 3.34 10.74
N THR A 130 -3.62 4.59 11.17
CA THR A 130 -3.75 5.73 10.26
C THR A 130 -2.56 6.66 10.40
N PHE A 131 -1.90 6.93 9.28
CA PHE A 131 -0.87 7.96 9.14
C PHE A 131 -1.45 9.12 8.34
N ARG A 132 -1.25 10.34 8.82
CA ARG A 132 -1.63 11.58 8.14
C ARG A 132 -0.50 12.60 8.28
N ASN A 133 -0.11 13.23 7.18
CA ASN A 133 0.99 14.20 7.14
C ASN A 133 2.27 13.65 7.81
N CYS A 134 2.51 12.34 7.70
CA CYS A 134 3.64 11.69 8.33
C CYS A 134 4.74 11.43 7.31
N GLU A 135 5.99 11.69 7.70
CA GLU A 135 7.18 11.38 6.90
C GLU A 135 7.49 9.88 6.97
N ILE A 136 6.65 9.08 6.33
CA ILE A 136 6.73 7.61 6.29
C ILE A 136 6.66 7.11 4.85
N THR A 137 7.61 6.23 4.51
CA THR A 137 7.75 5.59 3.21
C THR A 137 7.41 4.10 3.30
N LEU A 138 7.13 3.48 2.15
CA LEU A 138 6.88 2.03 2.08
C LEU A 138 8.03 1.22 2.68
N ARG A 139 9.27 1.70 2.57
CA ARG A 139 10.48 1.03 3.08
C ARG A 139 10.56 0.98 4.60
N ASN A 140 9.84 1.85 5.30
CA ASN A 140 9.80 1.84 6.76
C ASN A 140 9.00 0.66 7.31
N ILE A 141 8.15 0.02 6.51
CA ILE A 141 7.17 -0.97 6.98
C ILE A 141 7.49 -2.35 6.41
N ARG A 142 7.75 -3.31 7.29
CA ARG A 142 7.80 -4.72 6.93
C ARG A 142 6.47 -5.39 7.29
N PHE A 143 5.59 -5.53 6.30
CA PHE A 143 4.30 -6.20 6.48
C PHE A 143 4.48 -7.63 6.96
N ARG A 144 3.65 -8.02 7.92
CA ARG A 144 3.56 -9.41 8.37
C ARG A 144 2.90 -10.28 7.30
N GLN A 145 3.39 -11.52 7.17
CA GLN A 145 2.91 -12.46 6.16
C GLN A 145 1.54 -13.09 6.51
N ASP A 146 1.19 -13.11 7.79
CA ASP A 146 -0.04 -13.70 8.31
C ASP A 146 -1.22 -12.71 8.36
N THR A 147 -1.01 -11.45 7.96
CA THR A 147 -2.06 -10.43 7.97
C THR A 147 -3.10 -10.70 6.90
N ASN A 148 -4.39 -10.53 7.25
CA ASN A 148 -5.49 -10.65 6.31
C ASN A 148 -5.31 -9.67 5.12
N PRO A 149 -5.42 -10.12 3.86
CA PRO A 149 -5.28 -9.26 2.69
C PRO A 149 -6.21 -8.04 2.67
N GLN A 150 -7.41 -8.15 3.25
CA GLN A 150 -8.35 -7.02 3.38
C GLN A 150 -7.79 -5.90 4.26
N VAL A 151 -7.08 -6.28 5.32
CA VAL A 151 -6.44 -5.33 6.23
C VAL A 151 -5.25 -4.69 5.54
N LEU A 152 -4.40 -5.48 4.87
CA LEU A 152 -3.26 -4.97 4.12
C LEU A 152 -3.69 -3.98 3.03
N ALA A 153 -4.76 -4.28 2.28
CA ALA A 153 -5.32 -3.36 1.29
C ALA A 153 -5.72 -2.00 1.92
N ARG A 154 -6.38 -2.02 3.09
CA ARG A 154 -6.77 -0.79 3.82
C ARG A 154 -5.56 -0.01 4.32
N VAL A 155 -4.54 -0.70 4.83
CA VAL A 155 -3.29 -0.06 5.29
C VAL A 155 -2.56 0.58 4.10
N CYS A 156 -2.42 -0.14 2.97
CA CYS A 156 -1.84 0.42 1.74
C CYS A 156 -2.63 1.65 1.26
N ARG A 157 -3.97 1.62 1.31
CA ARG A 157 -4.80 2.77 0.97
C ARG A 157 -4.52 3.99 1.84
N ASN A 158 -4.42 3.80 3.16
CA ASN A 158 -4.13 4.90 4.08
C ASN A 158 -2.72 5.47 3.85
N LEU A 159 -1.70 4.60 3.74
CA LEU A 159 -0.33 5.02 3.45
C LEU A 159 -0.22 5.73 2.10
N LYS A 160 -0.95 5.26 1.08
CA LYS A 160 -1.01 5.91 -0.24
C LYS A 160 -1.52 7.34 -0.14
N LEU A 161 -2.61 7.56 0.60
CA LEU A 161 -3.17 8.90 0.79
C LEU A 161 -2.18 9.81 1.54
N ASN A 162 -1.48 9.26 2.53
CA ASN A 162 -0.41 9.98 3.23
C ASN A 162 0.76 10.32 2.29
N ALA A 163 1.24 9.35 1.50
CA ALA A 163 2.32 9.57 0.54
C ALA A 163 1.93 10.64 -0.51
N MET A 164 0.69 10.62 -1.00
CA MET A 164 0.16 11.66 -1.89
C MET A 164 0.14 13.04 -1.21
N SER A 165 -0.29 13.14 0.05
CA SER A 165 -0.28 14.43 0.78
C SER A 165 1.13 14.96 1.05
N MET A 166 2.12 14.07 1.14
CA MET A 166 3.53 14.42 1.34
C MET A 166 4.29 14.66 0.01
N GLY A 167 3.67 14.44 -1.14
CA GLY A 167 4.35 14.54 -2.45
C GLY A 167 5.27 13.36 -2.79
N HIS A 168 5.17 12.25 -2.07
CA HIS A 168 5.94 11.02 -2.32
C HIS A 168 5.24 10.12 -3.34
N PHE A 169 5.25 10.56 -4.59
CA PHE A 169 4.41 9.97 -5.62
C PHE A 169 4.86 8.60 -6.12
N ASP A 170 6.17 8.33 -6.15
CA ASP A 170 6.68 7.00 -6.51
C ASP A 170 6.23 5.96 -5.46
N ASP A 171 6.32 6.29 -4.18
CA ASP A 171 5.80 5.47 -3.08
C ASP A 171 4.28 5.30 -3.14
N ALA A 172 3.54 6.38 -3.44
CA ALA A 172 2.09 6.32 -3.62
C ALA A 172 1.68 5.37 -4.76
N SER A 173 2.44 5.34 -5.86
CA SER A 173 2.23 4.42 -6.99
C SER A 173 2.48 2.96 -6.58
N ASP A 174 3.57 2.69 -5.86
CA ASP A 174 3.86 1.35 -5.34
C ASP A 174 2.79 0.88 -4.34
N LEU A 175 2.34 1.76 -3.45
CA LEU A 175 1.26 1.47 -2.50
C LEU A 175 -0.09 1.23 -3.19
N ALA A 176 -0.40 1.98 -4.24
CA ALA A 176 -1.59 1.75 -5.06
C ALA A 176 -1.55 0.40 -5.78
N TYR A 177 -0.39 0.02 -6.32
CA TYR A 177 -0.18 -1.30 -6.92
C TYR A 177 -0.35 -2.43 -5.89
N MET A 178 0.20 -2.26 -4.69
CA MET A 178 0.06 -3.21 -3.59
C MET A 178 -1.39 -3.33 -3.11
N GLU A 179 -2.11 -2.22 -2.92
CA GLU A 179 -3.53 -2.20 -2.56
C GLU A 179 -4.34 -3.06 -3.55
N LYS A 180 -4.20 -2.82 -4.86
CA LYS A 180 -4.90 -3.60 -5.89
C LYS A 180 -4.48 -5.06 -5.92
N SER A 181 -3.21 -5.34 -5.67
CA SER A 181 -2.72 -6.71 -5.56
C SER A 181 -3.38 -7.45 -4.39
N TYR A 182 -3.53 -6.82 -3.22
CA TYR A 182 -4.23 -7.42 -2.08
C TYR A 182 -5.74 -7.55 -2.31
N GLU A 183 -6.40 -6.54 -2.90
CA GLU A 183 -7.82 -6.62 -3.28
C GLU A 183 -8.08 -7.82 -4.22
N ARG A 184 -7.18 -8.07 -5.17
CA ARG A 184 -7.26 -9.26 -6.03
C ARG A 184 -7.18 -10.57 -5.23
N HIS A 185 -6.31 -10.67 -4.22
CA HIS A 185 -6.25 -11.85 -3.35
C HIS A 185 -7.55 -12.03 -2.56
N VAL A 186 -8.19 -10.93 -2.15
CA VAL A 186 -9.52 -10.98 -1.52
C VAL A 186 -10.56 -11.54 -2.48
N LEU A 187 -10.58 -11.08 -3.73
CA LEU A 187 -11.49 -11.59 -4.77
C LEU A 187 -11.23 -13.08 -5.06
N PHE A 188 -9.97 -13.50 -5.11
CA PHE A 188 -9.61 -14.91 -5.27
C PHE A 188 -10.20 -15.76 -4.14
N ASN A 189 -10.03 -15.33 -2.88
CA ASN A 189 -10.57 -16.03 -1.73
C ASN A 189 -12.12 -16.12 -1.77
N GLN A 190 -12.80 -15.08 -2.23
CA GLN A 190 -14.26 -15.07 -2.40
C GLN A 190 -14.74 -15.97 -3.56
N ALA A 191 -13.94 -16.05 -4.62
CA ALA A 191 -14.23 -16.87 -5.80
C ALA A 191 -14.02 -18.37 -5.53
N PHE A 192 -12.90 -18.73 -4.90
CA PHE A 192 -12.43 -20.12 -4.86
C PHE A 192 -12.28 -20.72 -3.45
N ALA A 193 -11.96 -19.91 -2.43
CA ALA A 193 -11.63 -20.44 -1.10
C ALA A 193 -12.83 -20.52 -0.14
N GLN A 194 -13.76 -19.56 -0.19
CA GLN A 194 -14.93 -19.55 0.68
C GLN A 194 -16.04 -20.48 0.16
N LYS A 195 -16.62 -21.30 1.07
CA LYS A 195 -17.93 -21.95 0.88
C LYS A 195 -19.02 -20.87 0.86
N THR A 196 -19.14 -20.18 -0.25
CA THR A 196 -20.17 -19.15 -0.45
C THR A 196 -21.45 -19.83 -0.92
N ASP A 197 -22.51 -19.80 -0.10
CA ASP A 197 -23.78 -20.50 -0.37
C ASP A 197 -24.53 -20.05 -1.63
N ARG A 198 -24.21 -18.86 -2.16
CA ARG A 198 -24.88 -18.30 -3.35
C ARG A 198 -23.98 -18.31 -4.57
N VAL A 199 -24.30 -19.17 -5.55
CA VAL A 199 -23.63 -19.31 -6.85
C VAL A 199 -23.43 -17.95 -7.55
N GLY A 200 -24.45 -17.07 -7.52
CA GLY A 200 -24.36 -15.75 -8.15
C GLY A 200 -23.28 -14.83 -7.57
N LYS A 201 -22.98 -14.93 -6.27
CA LYS A 201 -21.88 -14.15 -5.65
C LYS A 201 -20.51 -14.68 -6.09
N ARG A 202 -20.38 -15.99 -6.25
CA ARG A 202 -19.14 -16.63 -6.74
C ARG A 202 -18.85 -16.26 -8.19
N LEU A 203 -19.84 -16.33 -9.07
CA LEU A 203 -19.68 -15.94 -10.48
C LEU A 203 -19.22 -14.47 -10.61
N LYS A 204 -19.82 -13.57 -9.82
CA LYS A 204 -19.37 -12.16 -9.76
C LYS A 204 -17.92 -12.04 -9.27
N ALA A 205 -17.55 -12.75 -8.20
CA ALA A 205 -16.18 -12.73 -7.67
C ALA A 205 -15.16 -13.24 -8.69
N ILE A 206 -15.50 -14.31 -9.45
CA ILE A 206 -14.67 -14.84 -10.54
C ILE A 206 -14.49 -13.79 -11.64
N ALA A 207 -15.57 -13.15 -12.09
CA ALA A 207 -15.49 -12.12 -13.13
C ALA A 207 -14.61 -10.94 -12.72
N PHE A 208 -14.81 -10.39 -11.51
CA PHE A 208 -13.98 -9.30 -10.98
C PHE A 208 -12.53 -9.73 -10.73
N TRP A 209 -12.30 -10.97 -10.30
CA TRP A 209 -10.96 -11.49 -10.14
C TRP A 209 -10.23 -11.61 -11.48
N LEU A 210 -10.88 -12.15 -12.52
CA LEU A 210 -10.33 -12.25 -13.87
C LEU A 210 -9.99 -10.87 -14.44
N ASP A 211 -10.89 -9.91 -14.30
CA ASP A 211 -10.64 -8.51 -14.68
C ASP A 211 -9.40 -7.96 -13.96
N ALA A 212 -9.29 -8.16 -12.65
CA ALA A 212 -8.13 -7.75 -11.87
C ALA A 212 -6.83 -8.49 -12.27
N VAL A 213 -6.89 -9.74 -12.77
CA VAL A 213 -5.74 -10.47 -13.30
C VAL A 213 -5.29 -9.84 -14.63
N ILE A 214 -6.24 -9.60 -15.54
CA ILE A 214 -5.98 -8.96 -16.84
C ILE A 214 -5.36 -7.58 -16.64
N LEU A 215 -5.95 -6.74 -15.78
CA LEU A 215 -5.43 -5.41 -15.48
C LEU A 215 -4.06 -5.45 -14.78
N ASN A 216 -3.75 -6.45 -13.97
CA ASN A 216 -2.39 -6.56 -13.43
C ASN A 216 -1.36 -6.88 -14.51
N TRP A 217 -1.71 -7.83 -15.39
CA TRP A 217 -0.81 -8.31 -16.43
C TRP A 217 -0.56 -7.23 -17.48
N LEU A 218 -1.64 -6.61 -18.00
CA LEU A 218 -1.59 -5.65 -19.09
C LEU A 218 -0.76 -4.40 -18.77
N TRP A 219 -0.97 -3.81 -17.59
CA TRP A 219 -0.38 -2.50 -17.24
C TRP A 219 -0.17 -2.27 -15.74
N GLY A 220 -0.25 -3.33 -14.93
CA GLY A 220 -0.07 -3.25 -13.48
C GLY A 220 -1.06 -2.29 -12.81
N TYR A 221 -2.35 -2.41 -13.14
CA TYR A 221 -3.42 -1.52 -12.66
C TYR A 221 -3.23 -0.04 -13.01
N GLY A 222 -2.48 0.24 -14.09
CA GLY A 222 -2.13 1.59 -14.53
C GLY A 222 -0.94 2.22 -13.79
N GLU A 223 -0.31 1.50 -12.85
CA GLU A 223 0.88 1.95 -12.12
C GLU A 223 2.20 1.62 -12.84
N ARG A 224 2.16 0.70 -13.82
CA ARG A 224 3.36 0.19 -14.52
C ARG A 224 3.23 0.41 -16.03
N PRO A 225 3.34 1.65 -16.55
CA PRO A 225 3.14 1.97 -17.97
C PRO A 225 4.08 1.21 -18.92
N TRP A 226 5.29 0.86 -18.46
CA TRP A 226 6.22 0.08 -19.26
C TRP A 226 5.68 -1.31 -19.65
N ARG A 227 4.84 -1.94 -18.81
CA ARG A 227 4.17 -3.21 -19.16
C ARG A 227 3.20 -3.03 -20.31
N LEU A 228 2.51 -1.89 -20.34
CA LEU A 228 1.61 -1.53 -21.44
C LEU A 228 2.40 -1.35 -22.73
N MET A 229 3.56 -0.68 -22.69
CA MET A 229 4.43 -0.54 -23.87
C MET A 229 4.89 -1.90 -24.42
N LEU A 230 5.26 -2.83 -23.55
CA LEU A 230 5.58 -4.20 -23.98
C LEU A 230 4.37 -4.93 -24.56
N ALA A 231 3.19 -4.77 -23.96
CA ALA A 231 1.95 -5.33 -24.47
C ALA A 231 1.58 -4.74 -25.85
N MET A 232 1.85 -3.45 -26.10
CA MET A 232 1.71 -2.84 -27.43
C MET A 232 2.63 -3.51 -28.44
N VAL A 233 3.93 -3.62 -28.14
CA VAL A 233 4.90 -4.27 -29.04
C VAL A 233 4.50 -5.71 -29.32
N ALA A 234 4.12 -6.48 -28.30
CA ALA A 234 3.66 -7.87 -28.47
C ALA A 234 2.40 -7.96 -29.34
N THR A 235 1.46 -7.02 -29.18
CA THR A 235 0.24 -6.95 -29.98
C THR A 235 0.53 -6.61 -31.45
N ILE A 236 1.45 -5.67 -31.71
CA ILE A 236 1.92 -5.34 -33.06
C ILE A 236 2.57 -6.57 -33.72
N VAL A 237 3.48 -7.24 -33.02
CA VAL A 237 4.09 -8.46 -33.59
C VAL A 237 3.05 -9.56 -33.84
N ALA A 238 2.05 -9.70 -32.96
CA ALA A 238 0.97 -10.67 -33.12
C ALA A 238 0.10 -10.35 -34.36
N PHE A 239 -0.37 -9.11 -34.51
CA PHE A 239 -1.14 -8.70 -35.70
C PHE A 239 -0.32 -8.83 -36.98
N GLY A 240 0.93 -8.37 -36.99
CA GLY A 240 1.84 -8.54 -38.13
C GLY A 240 2.03 -10.01 -38.51
N THR A 241 2.10 -10.92 -37.53
CA THR A 241 2.20 -12.36 -37.77
C THR A 241 0.90 -12.93 -38.35
N VAL A 242 -0.26 -12.52 -37.83
CA VAL A 242 -1.56 -12.92 -38.38
C VAL A 242 -1.71 -12.43 -39.82
N GLN A 243 -1.34 -11.17 -40.10
CA GLN A 243 -1.40 -10.60 -41.44
C GLN A 243 -0.47 -11.34 -42.42
N PHE A 244 0.73 -11.74 -41.97
CA PHE A 244 1.64 -12.57 -42.76
C PHE A 244 1.04 -13.95 -43.09
N TRP A 245 0.40 -14.62 -42.12
CA TRP A 245 -0.26 -15.91 -42.35
C TRP A 245 -1.47 -15.83 -43.28
N LEU A 246 -2.12 -14.67 -43.32
CA LEU A 246 -3.22 -14.39 -44.24
C LEU A 246 -2.74 -13.95 -45.63
N ASP A 247 -1.43 -13.90 -45.87
CA ASP A 247 -0.82 -13.35 -47.10
C ASP A 247 -1.38 -11.97 -47.46
N ALA A 248 -1.50 -11.11 -46.43
CA ALA A 248 -2.17 -9.82 -46.53
C ALA A 248 -1.56 -8.93 -47.62
N ILE A 249 -0.23 -8.94 -47.72
CA ILE A 249 0.54 -8.20 -48.70
C ILE A 249 1.45 -9.19 -49.44
N PRO A 250 1.02 -9.69 -50.62
CA PRO A 250 1.77 -10.71 -51.36
C PRO A 250 3.21 -10.30 -51.65
N ASP A 251 4.08 -11.30 -51.69
CA ASP A 251 5.52 -11.17 -51.97
C ASP A 251 6.31 -10.32 -50.94
N LYS A 252 5.73 -10.03 -49.77
CA LYS A 252 6.41 -9.30 -48.70
C LYS A 252 6.84 -10.20 -47.55
N SER A 253 7.97 -9.85 -46.95
CA SER A 253 8.52 -10.59 -45.80
C SER A 253 7.65 -10.42 -44.55
N TRP A 254 7.84 -11.31 -43.58
CA TRP A 254 7.20 -11.17 -42.25
C TRP A 254 7.50 -9.81 -41.60
N TRP A 255 8.72 -9.29 -41.74
CA TRP A 255 9.08 -7.97 -41.21
C TRP A 255 8.30 -6.82 -41.86
N ALA A 256 7.97 -6.92 -43.14
CA ALA A 256 7.12 -5.93 -43.81
C ALA A 256 5.69 -5.95 -43.25
N HIS A 257 5.18 -7.13 -42.87
CA HIS A 257 3.86 -7.27 -42.22
C HIS A 257 3.87 -6.75 -40.78
N VAL A 258 4.95 -6.97 -40.03
CA VAL A 258 5.14 -6.37 -38.69
C VAL A 258 5.27 -4.86 -38.77
N TYR A 259 5.97 -4.33 -39.78
CA TYR A 259 6.05 -2.89 -40.02
C TYR A 259 4.67 -2.30 -40.41
N PHE A 260 3.94 -2.95 -41.32
CA PHE A 260 2.56 -2.58 -41.66
C PHE A 260 1.67 -2.54 -40.42
N SER A 261 1.72 -3.60 -39.61
CA SER A 261 1.02 -3.65 -38.32
C SER A 261 1.43 -2.50 -37.40
N GLY A 262 2.73 -2.18 -37.29
CA GLY A 262 3.20 -1.05 -36.49
C GLY A 262 2.60 0.29 -36.91
N ILE A 263 2.60 0.62 -38.21
CA ILE A 263 2.05 1.88 -38.71
C ILE A 263 0.52 1.93 -38.66
N THR A 264 -0.16 0.78 -38.73
CA THR A 264 -1.62 0.66 -38.57
C THR A 264 -2.02 0.79 -37.09
N PHE A 265 -1.38 0.04 -36.20
CA PHE A 265 -1.62 0.08 -34.75
C PHE A 265 -1.32 1.46 -34.16
N LEU A 266 -0.24 2.11 -34.59
CA LEU A 266 0.09 3.47 -34.18
C LEU A 266 -0.71 4.54 -34.93
N THR A 267 -1.60 4.14 -35.84
CA THR A 267 -2.47 5.03 -36.63
C THR A 267 -1.72 6.07 -37.48
N VAL A 268 -0.48 5.75 -37.88
CA VAL A 268 0.36 6.62 -38.73
C VAL A 268 -0.04 6.51 -40.20
N GLY A 269 -0.21 5.29 -40.71
CA GLY A 269 -0.77 5.02 -42.04
C GLY A 269 -0.03 5.66 -43.22
N TYR A 270 1.25 5.33 -43.44
CA TYR A 270 2.03 5.87 -44.58
C TYR A 270 1.49 5.50 -45.97
N GLY A 271 0.70 4.42 -46.09
CA GLY A 271 0.09 4.00 -47.35
C GLY A 271 1.05 3.34 -48.35
N ASP A 272 2.27 3.03 -47.92
CA ASP A 272 3.30 2.32 -48.69
C ASP A 272 3.04 0.81 -48.80
N LEU A 273 2.40 0.23 -47.78
CA LEU A 273 1.93 -1.15 -47.77
C LEU A 273 0.42 -1.18 -47.51
N VAL A 274 -0.32 -1.90 -48.36
CA VAL A 274 -1.78 -1.99 -48.27
C VAL A 274 -2.23 -3.43 -48.50
N PRO A 275 -3.07 -3.99 -47.62
CA PRO A 275 -3.61 -5.33 -47.81
C PRO A 275 -4.57 -5.40 -49.00
N ILE A 276 -4.47 -6.47 -49.79
CA ILE A 276 -5.23 -6.62 -51.03
C ILE A 276 -6.60 -7.27 -50.76
N GLU A 277 -6.61 -8.29 -49.91
CA GLU A 277 -7.78 -9.11 -49.62
C GLU A 277 -8.74 -8.48 -48.59
N ALA A 278 -10.01 -8.88 -48.65
CA ALA A 278 -11.06 -8.34 -47.78
C ALA A 278 -10.85 -8.65 -46.28
N ILE A 279 -10.40 -9.87 -45.96
CA ILE A 279 -10.21 -10.32 -44.58
C ILE A 279 -9.03 -9.58 -43.91
N PRO A 280 -7.81 -9.53 -44.50
CA PRO A 280 -6.71 -8.70 -44.03
C PRO A 280 -7.05 -7.22 -43.81
N ARG A 281 -7.87 -6.63 -44.68
CA ARG A 281 -8.36 -5.26 -44.51
C ARG A 281 -9.23 -5.12 -43.26
N LEU A 282 -10.12 -6.07 -43.00
CA LEU A 282 -10.93 -6.08 -41.78
C LEU A 282 -10.06 -6.23 -40.52
N VAL A 283 -9.05 -7.11 -40.58
CA VAL A 283 -8.08 -7.27 -39.47
C VAL A 283 -7.34 -5.97 -39.20
N ALA A 284 -6.92 -5.23 -40.25
CA ALA A 284 -6.26 -3.93 -40.10
C ALA A 284 -7.17 -2.86 -39.46
N VAL A 285 -8.48 -2.89 -39.74
CA VAL A 285 -9.45 -2.00 -39.08
C VAL A 285 -9.55 -2.32 -37.59
N VAL A 286 -9.69 -3.60 -37.24
CA VAL A 286 -9.74 -4.05 -35.84
C VAL A 286 -8.44 -3.68 -35.11
N GLU A 287 -7.30 -3.90 -35.76
CA GLU A 287 -5.99 -3.53 -35.24
C GLU A 287 -5.88 -2.04 -34.92
N GLY A 288 -6.31 -1.17 -35.84
CA GLY A 288 -6.34 0.28 -35.61
C GLY A 288 -7.20 0.67 -34.41
N MET A 289 -8.36 0.04 -34.25
CA MET A 289 -9.23 0.26 -33.07
C MET A 289 -8.54 -0.15 -31.76
N VAL A 290 -7.84 -1.30 -31.75
CA VAL A 290 -7.06 -1.75 -30.59
C VAL A 290 -5.91 -0.78 -30.32
N GLY A 291 -5.23 -0.31 -31.36
CA GLY A 291 -4.15 0.68 -31.27
C GLY A 291 -4.59 1.97 -30.57
N ILE A 292 -5.72 2.56 -31.00
CA ILE A 292 -6.31 3.75 -30.38
C ILE A 292 -6.61 3.52 -28.89
N MET A 293 -7.17 2.35 -28.54
CA MET A 293 -7.43 1.99 -27.14
C MET A 293 -6.15 1.94 -26.31
N PHE A 294 -5.09 1.29 -26.82
CA PHE A 294 -3.81 1.21 -26.13
C PHE A 294 -3.14 2.58 -25.94
N ILE A 295 -3.20 3.44 -26.96
CA ILE A 295 -2.69 4.82 -26.87
C ILE A 295 -3.45 5.59 -25.79
N GLY A 296 -4.79 5.48 -25.74
CA GLY A 296 -5.61 6.10 -24.71
C GLY A 296 -5.24 5.63 -23.30
N LEU A 297 -5.01 4.34 -23.11
CA LEU A 297 -4.55 3.77 -21.83
C LEU A 297 -3.13 4.27 -21.47
N LEU A 298 -2.23 4.38 -22.45
CA LEU A 298 -0.87 4.87 -22.23
C LEU A 298 -0.88 6.33 -21.77
N ILE A 299 -1.68 7.17 -22.44
CA ILE A 299 -1.90 8.56 -22.04
C ILE A 299 -2.47 8.62 -20.62
N ALA A 300 -3.53 7.87 -20.32
CA ALA A 300 -4.14 7.88 -18.99
C ALA A 300 -3.14 7.49 -17.88
N SER A 301 -2.31 6.46 -18.12
CA SER A 301 -1.28 6.03 -17.18
C SER A 301 -0.15 7.07 -17.05
N ALA A 302 0.29 7.69 -18.15
CA ALA A 302 1.31 8.72 -18.15
C ALA A 302 0.82 10.01 -17.46
N THR A 303 -0.40 10.48 -17.76
CA THR A 303 -1.03 11.63 -17.13
C THR A 303 -1.17 11.42 -15.62
N LYS A 304 -1.55 10.22 -15.19
CA LYS A 304 -1.55 9.85 -13.77
C LYS A 304 -0.15 9.86 -13.15
N LYS A 305 0.91 9.63 -13.90
CA LYS A 305 2.27 9.74 -13.37
C LYS A 305 2.82 11.17 -13.37
N ILE A 306 2.31 12.03 -14.26
CA ILE A 306 2.75 13.42 -14.42
C ILE A 306 1.96 14.37 -13.50
N MET A 307 0.63 14.25 -13.39
CA MET A 307 -0.19 15.13 -12.55
C MET A 307 0.07 14.94 -11.05
N TYR A 308 0.54 13.75 -10.69
CA TYR A 308 0.92 13.40 -9.34
C TYR A 308 2.45 13.42 -9.27
N ARG A 309 3.11 14.46 -9.76
CA ARG A 309 4.54 14.75 -9.59
C ARG A 309 4.66 16.25 -9.39
#